data_AF-A0A845YJH5-F1
#
_entry.id   AF-A0A845YJH5-F1
#
_cell.length_a   1.000
_cell.length_b   1.000
_cell.length_c   1.000
_cell.angle_alpha   90.00
_cell.angle_beta   90.00
_cell.angle_gamma   90.00
#
_symmetry.space_group_name_H-M   'P 1'
#
loop_
_entity.id
_entity.type
_entity.pdbx_description
1 polymer ?
#
loop_
_entity_poly.entity_id
_entity_poly.type
_entity_poly.pdbx_seq_one_letter_code
_entity_poly.pdbx_strand_id
1 'polypeptide(L)' 'VWIDPMQSPPYLLVLLGDESGHCQIFDPAEQYKVVKRCGSYDQAQLWLLEDEYEPLEGCLSEAELA' A
#
# COMPACT_ATOMS: atom_id res chain seq x y z
N VAL A 1 -1.86 -4.22 -0.34
CA VAL A 1 -2.50 -3.09 0.39
C VAL A 1 -1.82 -2.99 1.74
N TRP A 2 -1.70 -1.78 2.28
CA TRP A 2 -1.00 -1.53 3.55
C TRP A 2 -1.94 -0.82 4.51
N ILE A 3 -1.88 -1.19 5.79
CA ILE A 3 -2.78 -0.69 6.82
C ILE A 3 -2.00 -0.09 7.98
N ASP A 4 -2.52 0.99 8.56
CA ASP A 4 -2.15 1.43 9.91
C ASP A 4 -3.23 0.92 10.88
N PRO A 5 -2.95 -0.10 11.69
CA PRO A 5 -3.91 -0.69 12.62
C PRO A 5 -4.13 0.16 13.88
N MET A 6 -3.31 1.17 14.14
CA MET A 6 -3.41 2.03 15.32
C MET A 6 -4.54 3.07 15.19
N GLN A 7 -5.00 3.33 13.96
CA GLN A 7 -6.12 4.23 13.69
C GLN A 7 -7.48 3.50 13.77
N SER A 8 -8.53 4.22 14.18
CA SER A 8 -9.90 3.70 14.23
C SER A 8 -10.85 4.64 13.47
N PRO A 9 -11.33 4.26 12.27
CA PRO A 9 -11.04 3.01 11.55
C PRO A 9 -9.56 2.93 11.08
N PRO A 10 -9.03 1.71 10.80
CA PRO A 10 -7.67 1.56 10.28
C PRO A 10 -7.45 2.36 9.00
N TYR A 11 -6.29 3.01 8.88
CA TYR A 11 -5.97 3.80 7.69
C TYR A 11 -5.34 2.91 6.62
N LEU A 12 -5.60 3.21 5.34
CA LEU A 12 -5.19 2.35 4.22
C LEU A 12 -4.34 3.13 3.22
N LEU A 13 -3.24 2.52 2.78
CA LEU A 13 -2.45 2.96 1.64
C LEU A 13 -2.33 1.84 0.61
N VAL A 14 -2.26 2.22 -0.67
CA VAL A 14 -2.14 1.27 -1.79
C VAL A 14 -0.79 1.45 -2.45
N LEU A 15 0.04 0.41 -2.38
CA LEU A 15 1.31 0.34 -3.12
C LEU A 15 1.05 -0.38 -4.45
N LEU A 16 1.35 0.28 -5.57
CA LEU A 16 1.33 -0.30 -6.91
C LEU A 16 2.72 -0.27 -7.53
N GLY A 17 3.15 -1.40 -8.09
CA GLY A 17 4.37 -1.49 -8.90
C GLY A 17 4.04 -1.40 -10.39
N ASP A 18 4.93 -0.78 -11.16
CA ASP A 18 4.89 -0.84 -12.62
C ASP A 18 5.80 -1.95 -13.18
N GLU A 19 5.73 -2.16 -14.50
CA GLU A 19 6.51 -3.19 -15.20
C GLU A 19 8.04 -2.96 -15.14
N SER A 20 8.47 -1.73 -14.84
CA SER A 20 9.89 -1.36 -14.69
C SER A 20 10.39 -1.54 -13.26
N GLY A 21 9.54 -1.98 -12.33
CA GLY A 21 9.86 -2.16 -10.91
C GLY A 21 9.76 -0.88 -10.08
N HIS A 22 9.39 0.26 -10.67
CA HIS A 22 9.08 1.45 -9.90
C HIS A 22 7.78 1.24 -9.14
N CYS A 23 7.70 1.81 -7.94
CA CYS A 23 6.53 1.68 -7.08
C CYS A 23 5.97 3.06 -6.74
N GLN A 24 4.65 3.14 -6.63
CA GLN A 24 3.95 4.33 -6.19
C GLN A 24 2.99 3.97 -5.07
N ILE A 25 2.95 4.83 -4.05
CA ILE A 25 2.04 4.70 -2.92
C ILE A 25 0.93 5.73 -3.11
N PHE A 26 -0.31 5.26 -3.06
CA PHE A 26 -1.52 6.02 -3.26
C PHE A 26 -2.34 6.07 -1.97
N ASP A 27 -3.00 7.20 -1.77
CA ASP A 27 -3.96 7.41 -0.69
C ASP A 27 -5.40 7.43 -1.24
N PRO A 28 -6.20 6.38 -0.97
CA PRO A 28 -7.60 6.33 -1.39
C PRO A 28 -8.49 7.39 -0.73
N ALA A 29 -8.17 7.84 0.49
CA ALA A 29 -8.94 8.88 1.18
C ALA A 29 -8.75 10.24 0.51
N GLU A 30 -7.57 10.47 -0.07
CA GLU A 30 -7.20 11.68 -0.81
C GLU A 30 -7.39 11.53 -2.34
N GLN A 31 -8.48 10.89 -2.78
CA GLN A 31 -8.81 10.69 -4.20
C GLN A 31 -7.72 9.96 -5.01
N TYR A 32 -7.09 8.95 -4.43
CA TYR A 32 -5.97 8.21 -5.04
C TYR A 32 -4.80 9.13 -5.41
N LYS A 33 -4.50 10.11 -4.57
CA LYS A 33 -3.32 10.95 -4.74
C LYS A 33 -2.05 10.14 -4.48
N VAL A 34 -1.01 10.40 -5.27
CA VAL A 34 0.33 9.82 -5.06
C VAL A 34 0.97 10.47 -3.83
N VAL A 35 1.16 9.68 -2.78
CA VAL A 35 1.86 10.07 -1.55
C VAL A 35 3.37 9.99 -1.75
N LYS A 36 3.83 8.91 -2.40
CA LYS A 36 5.26 8.64 -2.59
C LYS A 36 5.51 7.92 -3.91
N ARG A 37 6.64 8.24 -4.54
CA ARG A 37 7.22 7.48 -5.65
C ARG A 37 8.53 6.86 -5.18
N CYS A 38 8.74 5.59 -5.49
CA CYS A 38 9.88 4.80 -5.09
C CYS A 38 10.49 4.10 -6.29
N GLY A 39 11.81 3.92 -6.27
CA GLY A 39 12.56 3.24 -7.32
C GLY A 39 12.40 1.71 -7.31
N SER A 40 11.94 1.14 -6.21
CA SER A 40 11.75 -0.29 -6.02
C SER A 40 10.68 -0.58 -4.97
N TYR A 41 10.21 -1.82 -4.94
CA TYR A 41 9.31 -2.32 -3.88
C TYR A 41 9.96 -2.19 -2.50
N ASP A 42 11.21 -2.61 -2.34
CA ASP A 42 11.93 -2.55 -1.05
C ASP A 42 11.97 -1.13 -0.47
N GLN A 43 12.20 -0.12 -1.32
CA GLN A 43 12.20 1.27 -0.88
C GLN A 43 10.81 1.74 -0.43
N ALA A 44 9.76 1.32 -1.14
CA ALA A 44 8.38 1.63 -0.76
C ALA A 44 7.97 0.91 0.53
N GLN A 45 8.36 -0.36 0.69
CA GLN A 45 8.13 -1.14 1.90
C GLN A 45 8.83 -0.51 3.10
N LEU A 46 10.11 -0.14 2.99
CA LEU A 46 10.83 0.53 4.07
C LEU A 46 10.14 1.81 4.50
N TRP A 47 9.70 2.64 3.55
CA TRP A 47 8.98 3.88 3.85
C TRP A 47 7.64 3.63 4.58
N LEU A 48 6.91 2.58 4.23
CA LEU A 48 5.65 2.22 4.90
C LEU A 48 5.90 1.72 6.33
N LEU A 49 6.93 0.90 6.51
CA LEU A 49 7.32 0.37 7.82
C LEU A 49 7.84 1.46 8.77
N GLU A 50 8.41 2.56 8.25
CA GLU A 50 8.82 3.72 9.04
C GLU A 50 7.64 4.39 9.76
N ASP A 51 6.45 4.40 9.14
CA ASP A 51 5.19 4.93 9.69
C ASP A 51 4.31 3.81 10.30
N GLU A 52 4.90 2.67 10.68
CA GLU A 52 4.21 1.53 11.32
C GLU A 52 3.08 0.89 10.49
N TYR A 53 3.05 1.12 9.17
CA TYR A 53 2.11 0.42 8.31
C TYR A 53 2.50 -1.05 8.15
N GLU A 54 1.50 -1.91 8.18
CA GLU A 54 1.64 -3.35 8.00
C GLU A 54 1.02 -3.79 6.66
N PRO A 55 1.64 -4.74 5.94
CA PRO A 55 1.02 -5.27 4.73
C PRO A 55 -0.22 -6.06 5.13
N LEU A 56 -1.35 -5.77 4.48
CA LEU A 56 -2.56 -6.55 4.67
C LEU A 56 -2.36 -7.94 4.05
N GLU A 57 -2.22 -8.96 4.89
CA GLU A 57 -2.22 -10.36 4.46
C GLU A 57 -3.65 -10.86 4.25
N GLY A 58 -3.87 -11.67 3.21
CA GLY A 58 -5.20 -12.22 2.89
C GLY A 58 -5.91 -11.53 1.72
N CYS A 59 -5.20 -11.27 0.62
CA CYS A 59 -5.86 -10.94 -0.65
C CYS A 59 -6.93 -11.99 -0.98
N LEU A 60 -8.17 -11.56 -1.18
CA LEU A 60 -9.19 -12.39 -1.81
C LEU A 60 -8.63 -12.84 -3.16
N SER A 61 -8.51 -14.15 -3.35
CA SER A 61 -8.23 -14.68 -4.67
C SER A 61 -9.43 -14.42 -5.58
N GLU A 62 -9.23 -14.33 -6.90
CA GLU A 62 -10.33 -14.14 -7.86
C GLU A 62 -11.42 -15.24 -7.72
N ALA A 63 -11.03 -16.40 -7.18
CA ALA A 63 -11.93 -17.51 -6.82
C ALA A 63 -12.85 -17.21 -5.62
N GLU A 64 -12.47 -16.30 -4.72
CA GLU A 64 -13.28 -15.89 -3.57
C GLU A 64 -14.18 -14.68 -3.87
N LEU A 65 -14.04 -14.08 -5.06
CA LEU A 65 -14.92 -13.03 -5.57
C LEU A 65 -16.06 -13.57 -6.46
N ALA A 66 -16.11 -14.89 -6.68
CA ALA A 66 -17.05 -15.59 -7.57
C ALA A 66 -18.33 -16.07 -6.89
#